data_AF-A0A0G2ARW9-F1
#
_entry.id   AF-A0A0G2ARW9-F1
#
_cell.length_a   1.000
_cell.length_b   1.000
_cell.length_c   1.000
_cell.angle_alpha   90.00
_cell.angle_beta   90.00
_cell.angle_gamma   90.00
#
_symmetry.space_group_name_H-M   'P 1'
#
loop_
_entity.id
_entity.type
_entity.pdbx_description
1 polymer ?
#
loop_
_entity_poly.entity_id
_entity_poly.type
_entity_poly.pdbx_seq_one_letter_code
_entity_poly.pdbx_strand_id
1 'polypeptide(L)'
;MVDANLMEKIVSLCKRRGFVFPGSEIYGGLAGTFDYGPYGVVLKENIERLWLSMFRDSRDDMYGVDAAILMNPKVWEASGHVQTFADPMADGKMFNTMFKTSAGAGEEAITVYLRPETAGGIFANFKNVVDSIHPKLPTGI
;
A
#
# COMPACT_ATOMS: atom_id res chain seq x y z
N MET A 1 32.77 8.97 11.98
CA MET A 1 32.24 9.64 10.78
C MET A 1 31.28 8.69 10.10
N VAL A 2 30.08 9.13 9.75
CA VAL A 2 29.16 8.33 8.94
C VAL A 2 29.75 8.22 7.53
N ASP A 3 29.90 7.00 7.04
CA ASP A 3 30.41 6.73 5.70
C ASP A 3 29.47 7.35 4.66
N ALA A 4 29.98 8.30 3.88
CA ALA A 4 29.20 9.04 2.87
C ALA A 4 28.56 8.10 1.81
N ASN A 5 29.10 6.90 1.64
CA ASN A 5 28.64 5.93 0.64
C ASN A 5 27.86 4.75 1.25
N LEU A 6 27.41 4.87 2.51
CA LEU A 6 26.71 3.78 3.20
C LEU A 6 25.47 3.30 2.43
N MET A 7 24.66 4.23 1.91
CA MET A 7 23.42 3.86 1.21
C MET A 7 23.71 3.10 -0.09
N GLU A 8 24.70 3.53 -0.86
CA GLU A 8 25.13 2.82 -2.07
C GLU A 8 25.63 1.41 -1.75
N LYS A 9 26.37 1.25 -0.65
CA LYS A 9 26.84 -0.06 -0.17
C LYS A 9 25.67 -0.97 0.20
N ILE A 10 24.63 -0.45 0.87
CA ILE A 10 23.42 -1.19 1.23
C ILE A 10 22.68 -1.64 -0.04
N VAL A 11 22.40 -0.72 -0.97
CA VAL A 11 21.71 -1.03 -2.24
C VAL A 11 22.48 -2.10 -3.01
N SER A 12 23.79 -1.95 -3.11
CA SER A 12 24.68 -2.90 -3.77
C SER A 12 24.66 -4.28 -3.11
N LEU A 13 24.63 -4.34 -1.78
CA LEU A 13 24.50 -5.60 -1.04
C LEU A 13 23.13 -6.25 -1.27
N CYS A 14 22.04 -5.49 -1.14
CA CYS A 14 20.68 -5.98 -1.33
C CYS A 14 20.50 -6.64 -2.70
N LYS A 15 21.00 -6.00 -3.76
CA LYS A 15 20.95 -6.55 -5.11
C LYS A 15 21.81 -7.80 -5.24
N ARG A 16 23.11 -7.74 -4.87
CA ARG A 16 24.03 -8.89 -5.00
C ARG A 16 23.61 -10.12 -4.20
N ARG A 17 22.90 -9.92 -3.09
CA ARG A 17 22.46 -11.00 -2.20
C ARG A 17 21.02 -11.44 -2.44
N GLY A 18 20.27 -10.82 -3.34
CA GLY A 18 18.90 -11.25 -3.64
C GLY A 18 17.88 -10.85 -2.57
N PHE A 19 18.04 -9.66 -1.99
CA PHE A 19 17.02 -9.03 -1.14
C PHE A 19 16.06 -8.16 -1.95
N VAL A 20 16.58 -7.21 -2.73
CA VAL A 20 15.76 -6.27 -3.51
C VAL A 20 16.41 -6.03 -4.86
N PHE A 21 15.62 -6.01 -5.91
CA PHE A 21 15.99 -5.70 -7.28
C PHE A 21 15.25 -4.45 -7.78
N PRO A 22 15.84 -3.65 -8.68
CA PRO A 22 15.10 -2.61 -9.39
C PRO A 22 13.97 -3.24 -10.22
N GLY A 23 12.76 -2.67 -10.15
CA GLY A 23 11.61 -3.19 -10.88
C GLY A 23 11.83 -3.13 -12.39
N SER A 24 11.49 -4.21 -13.12
CA SER A 24 11.63 -4.30 -14.58
C SER A 24 13.05 -4.02 -15.10
N GLU A 25 14.09 -4.37 -14.32
CA GLU A 25 15.49 -4.00 -14.59
C GLU A 25 15.97 -4.36 -16.01
N ILE A 26 15.68 -5.57 -16.50
CA ILE A 26 16.13 -6.02 -17.83
C ILE A 26 15.50 -5.24 -18.99
N TYR A 27 14.45 -4.47 -18.73
CA TYR A 27 13.76 -3.61 -19.69
C TYR A 27 14.08 -2.12 -19.50
N GLY A 28 15.13 -1.79 -18.72
CA GLY A 28 15.55 -0.42 -18.45
C GLY A 28 15.09 0.13 -17.10
N GLY A 29 14.37 -0.65 -16.31
CA GLY A 29 13.91 -0.28 -14.98
C GLY A 29 12.68 0.64 -14.98
N LEU A 30 12.00 0.70 -13.84
CA LEU A 30 10.94 1.67 -13.59
C LEU A 30 11.19 2.37 -12.24
N ALA A 31 11.36 3.69 -12.29
CA ALA A 31 11.62 4.47 -11.09
C ALA A 31 10.47 4.35 -10.08
N GLY A 32 10.80 4.15 -8.81
CA GLY A 32 9.81 3.99 -7.74
C GLY A 32 9.23 2.59 -7.60
N THR A 33 9.64 1.61 -8.41
CA THR A 33 9.23 0.20 -8.26
C THR A 33 10.42 -0.71 -7.99
N PHE A 34 10.18 -1.76 -7.19
CA PHE A 34 11.21 -2.69 -6.73
C PHE A 34 10.61 -4.09 -6.57
N ASP A 35 11.42 -5.11 -6.86
CA ASP A 35 11.05 -6.51 -6.71
C ASP A 35 11.81 -7.13 -5.53
N TYR A 36 11.12 -7.92 -4.70
CA TYR A 36 11.78 -8.68 -3.64
C TYR A 36 12.42 -9.95 -4.22
N GLY A 37 13.73 -10.12 -3.99
CA GLY A 37 14.46 -11.34 -4.36
C GLY A 37 14.21 -12.48 -3.36
N PRO A 38 14.86 -13.65 -3.55
CA PRO A 38 14.61 -14.84 -2.73
C PRO A 38 14.71 -14.63 -1.22
N TYR A 39 15.73 -13.90 -0.74
CA TYR A 39 15.85 -13.60 0.70
C TYR A 39 14.98 -12.41 1.12
N GLY A 40 14.67 -11.50 0.20
CA GLY A 40 13.78 -10.38 0.44
C GLY A 40 12.35 -10.81 0.75
N VAL A 41 11.84 -11.77 -0.02
CA VAL A 41 10.50 -12.36 0.20
C VAL A 41 10.41 -12.96 1.60
N VAL A 42 11.36 -13.83 1.97
CA VAL A 42 11.38 -14.47 3.30
C VAL A 42 11.51 -13.44 4.42
N LEU A 43 12.36 -12.41 4.24
CA LEU A 43 12.50 -11.34 5.21
C LEU A 43 11.19 -10.56 5.39
N LYS A 44 10.55 -10.16 4.28
CA LYS A 44 9.26 -9.45 4.27
C LYS A 44 8.18 -10.26 4.99
N GLU A 45 8.02 -11.53 4.63
CA GLU A 45 7.03 -12.43 5.25
C GLU A 45 7.26 -12.61 6.75
N ASN A 46 8.52 -12.71 7.18
CA ASN A 46 8.86 -12.82 8.59
C ASN A 46 8.52 -11.54 9.36
N ILE A 47 8.82 -10.36 8.79
CA ILE A 47 8.47 -9.07 9.39
C ILE A 47 6.94 -8.93 9.47
N GLU A 48 6.22 -9.25 8.41
CA GLU A 48 4.75 -9.20 8.37
C GLU A 48 4.14 -10.12 9.42
N ARG A 49 4.64 -11.36 9.54
CA ARG A 49 4.16 -12.32 10.54
C ARG A 49 4.45 -11.87 11.97
N LEU A 50 5.62 -11.30 12.23
CA LEU A 50 5.95 -10.73 13.55
C LEU A 50 5.01 -9.57 13.90
N TRP A 51 4.73 -8.69 12.93
CA TRP A 51 3.80 -7.59 13.11
C TRP A 51 2.38 -8.11 13.42
N LEU A 52 1.87 -9.04 12.62
CA LEU A 52 0.55 -9.65 12.84
C LEU A 52 0.48 -10.36 14.19
N SER A 53 1.54 -11.09 14.57
CA SER A 53 1.59 -11.75 15.86
C SER A 53 1.49 -10.77 17.01
N MET A 54 2.17 -9.61 16.93
CA MET A 54 2.24 -8.61 18.00
C MET A 54 1.00 -7.71 18.07
N PHE A 55 0.46 -7.31 16.92
CA PHE A 55 -0.59 -6.29 16.85
C PHE A 55 -1.98 -6.87 16.60
N ARG A 56 -2.10 -8.13 16.20
CA ARG A 56 -3.39 -8.80 15.96
C ARG A 56 -3.51 -10.08 16.78
N ASP A 57 -2.63 -11.07 16.58
CA ASP A 57 -2.85 -12.42 17.10
C ASP A 57 -2.66 -12.52 18.63
N SER A 58 -1.82 -11.66 19.22
CA SER A 58 -1.66 -11.58 20.68
C SER A 58 -2.72 -10.70 21.36
N ARG A 59 -3.76 -10.27 20.64
CA ARG A 59 -4.82 -9.40 21.14
C ARG A 59 -6.20 -9.98 20.80
N ASP A 60 -7.13 -9.85 21.74
CA ASP A 60 -8.50 -10.36 21.58
C ASP A 60 -9.45 -9.33 20.95
N ASP A 61 -8.96 -8.13 20.62
CA ASP A 61 -9.77 -6.99 20.21
C ASP A 61 -9.41 -6.45 18.82
N MET A 62 -8.73 -7.25 17.98
CA MET A 62 -8.23 -6.86 16.66
C MET A 62 -8.72 -7.82 15.56
N TYR A 63 -9.38 -7.30 14.53
CA TYR A 63 -10.07 -8.11 13.51
C TYR A 63 -9.59 -7.79 12.09
N GLY A 64 -8.95 -8.75 11.41
CA GLY A 64 -8.40 -8.50 10.07
C GLY A 64 -9.45 -8.33 8.97
N VAL A 65 -9.18 -7.40 8.06
CA VAL A 65 -9.89 -7.24 6.77
C VAL A 65 -8.86 -7.11 5.65
N ASP A 66 -9.06 -7.84 4.56
CA ASP A 66 -8.32 -7.64 3.31
C ASP A 66 -9.25 -7.04 2.25
N ALA A 67 -9.17 -5.72 2.08
CA ALA A 67 -9.98 -5.00 1.10
C ALA A 67 -9.35 -5.02 -0.29
N ALA A 68 -10.17 -4.87 -1.33
CA ALA A 68 -9.67 -4.76 -2.71
C ALA A 68 -8.74 -3.54 -2.91
N ILE A 69 -7.79 -3.66 -3.84
CA ILE A 69 -6.92 -2.54 -4.26
C ILE A 69 -7.72 -1.51 -5.07
N LEU A 70 -8.59 -1.98 -5.96
CA LEU A 70 -9.52 -1.14 -6.71
C LEU A 70 -10.82 -1.02 -5.91
N MET A 71 -11.19 0.21 -5.59
CA MET A 71 -12.40 0.53 -4.82
C MET A 71 -13.32 1.46 -5.61
N ASN A 72 -14.60 1.49 -5.25
CA ASN A 72 -15.54 2.44 -5.82
C ASN A 72 -15.03 3.88 -5.60
N PRO A 73 -14.95 4.72 -6.66
CA PRO A 73 -14.35 6.07 -6.57
C PRO A 73 -15.02 6.95 -5.51
N LYS A 74 -16.30 6.72 -5.20
CA LYS A 74 -17.02 7.45 -4.15
C LYS A 74 -16.35 7.35 -2.77
N VAL A 75 -15.60 6.29 -2.49
CA VAL A 75 -14.83 6.15 -1.24
C VAL A 75 -13.72 7.20 -1.17
N TRP A 76 -13.05 7.46 -2.29
CA TRP A 76 -11.95 8.43 -2.38
C TRP A 76 -12.46 9.87 -2.52
N GLU A 77 -13.65 10.06 -3.09
CA GLU A 77 -14.35 11.35 -3.10
C GLU A 77 -14.79 11.74 -1.69
N ALA A 78 -15.46 10.82 -0.97
CA ALA A 78 -15.96 11.06 0.37
C ALA A 78 -14.85 11.32 1.40
N SER A 79 -13.69 10.68 1.23
CA SER A 79 -12.51 10.91 2.08
C SER A 79 -11.69 12.14 1.66
N GLY A 80 -12.04 12.80 0.56
CA GLY A 80 -11.34 13.98 0.05
C GLY A 80 -10.11 13.70 -0.80
N HIS A 81 -9.65 12.44 -0.88
CA HIS A 81 -8.43 12.05 -1.60
C HIS A 81 -8.40 12.49 -3.07
N VAL A 82 -9.56 12.49 -3.75
CA VAL A 82 -9.64 12.94 -5.15
C VAL A 82 -9.23 14.42 -5.29
N GLN A 83 -9.47 15.24 -4.28
CA GLN A 83 -9.23 16.69 -4.32
C GLN A 83 -7.93 17.08 -3.64
N THR A 84 -7.59 16.45 -2.51
CA THR A 84 -6.55 16.94 -1.60
C THR A 84 -5.31 16.06 -1.55
N PHE A 85 -5.35 14.83 -2.07
CA PHE A 85 -4.19 13.94 -2.12
C PHE A 85 -3.28 14.32 -3.30
N ALA A 86 -2.69 15.51 -3.21
CA ALA A 86 -1.91 16.12 -4.26
C ALA A 86 -0.70 16.88 -3.72
N ASP A 87 0.43 16.70 -4.41
CA ASP A 87 1.69 17.37 -4.10
C ASP A 87 1.89 18.60 -4.99
N PRO A 88 2.48 19.70 -4.46
CA PRO A 88 2.81 20.87 -5.26
C PRO A 88 3.99 20.58 -6.19
N MET A 89 3.83 20.92 -7.47
CA MET A 89 4.89 20.84 -8.48
C MET A 89 5.64 22.18 -8.62
N ALA A 90 6.83 22.13 -9.22
CA ALA A 90 7.67 23.32 -9.44
C ALA A 90 7.00 24.39 -10.35
N ASP A 91 6.04 23.99 -11.19
CA ASP A 91 5.24 24.89 -12.03
C ASP A 91 4.00 25.46 -11.31
N GLY A 92 3.86 25.20 -10.01
CA GLY A 92 2.76 25.68 -9.17
C GLY A 92 1.47 24.88 -9.30
N LYS A 93 1.41 23.84 -10.13
CA LYS A 93 0.25 22.95 -10.23
C LYS A 93 0.26 21.92 -9.10
N MET A 94 -0.92 21.47 -8.72
CA MET A 94 -1.10 20.33 -7.81
C MET A 94 -1.17 19.05 -8.63
N PHE A 95 -0.34 18.06 -8.28
CA PHE A 95 -0.33 16.74 -8.91
C PHE A 95 -0.98 15.73 -7.97
N ASN A 96 -2.15 15.21 -8.35
CA ASN A 96 -2.76 14.11 -7.61
C ASN A 96 -1.91 12.86 -7.78
N THR A 97 -1.44 12.28 -6.67
CA THR A 97 -0.51 11.15 -6.66
C THR A 97 -1.20 9.79 -6.74
N MET A 98 -2.54 9.74 -6.74
CA MET A 98 -3.28 8.50 -6.94
C MET A 98 -3.19 8.01 -8.38
N PHE A 99 -2.91 6.72 -8.55
CA PHE A 99 -2.94 6.08 -9.86
C PHE A 99 -4.38 5.87 -10.33
N LYS A 100 -4.78 6.67 -11.33
CA LYS A 100 -6.08 6.58 -12.01
C LYS A 100 -6.06 5.49 -13.08
N THR A 101 -7.11 4.68 -13.14
CA THR A 101 -7.36 3.70 -14.21
C THR A 101 -8.86 3.62 -14.53
N SER A 102 -9.23 2.77 -15.49
CA SER A 102 -10.62 2.54 -15.90
C SER A 102 -11.03 1.09 -15.60
N ALA A 103 -12.21 0.91 -15.03
CA ALA A 103 -12.82 -0.41 -14.81
C ALA A 103 -14.04 -0.56 -15.73
N GLY A 104 -14.06 -1.64 -16.52
CA GLY A 104 -15.06 -1.89 -17.56
C GLY A 104 -14.47 -1.79 -18.97
N ALA A 105 -15.32 -1.95 -19.99
CA ALA A 105 -14.91 -1.94 -21.39
C ALA A 105 -15.69 -0.87 -22.17
N GLY A 106 -15.03 -0.27 -23.16
CA GLY A 106 -15.64 0.73 -24.03
C GLY A 106 -16.10 1.99 -23.29
N GLU A 107 -17.18 2.59 -23.77
CA GLU A 107 -17.72 3.85 -23.28
C GLU A 107 -18.36 3.75 -21.89
N GLU A 108 -18.67 2.54 -21.42
CA GLU A 108 -19.26 2.30 -20.09
C GLU A 108 -18.22 2.19 -18.98
N ALA A 109 -16.92 2.28 -19.31
CA ALA A 109 -15.86 2.17 -18.32
C ALA A 109 -15.91 3.33 -17.32
N ILE A 110 -15.87 3.00 -16.03
CA ILE A 110 -15.84 3.98 -14.96
C ILE A 110 -14.41 4.28 -14.53
N THR A 111 -14.14 5.53 -14.16
CA THR A 111 -12.87 5.89 -13.53
C THR A 111 -12.77 5.27 -12.15
N VAL A 112 -11.67 4.59 -11.87
CA VAL A 112 -11.32 4.04 -10.56
C VAL A 112 -9.86 4.38 -10.23
N TYR A 113 -9.46 4.17 -8.98
CA TYR A 113 -8.12 4.46 -8.50
C TYR A 113 -7.53 3.23 -7.81
N LEU A 114 -6.23 2.99 -7.97
CA LEU A 114 -5.50 2.16 -7.02
C LEU A 114 -5.54 2.86 -5.66
N ARG A 115 -5.88 2.14 -4.60
CA ARG A 115 -5.96 2.71 -3.25
C ARG A 115 -4.63 3.39 -2.85
N PRO A 116 -4.65 4.66 -2.38
CA PRO A 116 -3.45 5.33 -1.87
C PRO A 116 -3.02 4.81 -0.49
N GLU A 117 -3.94 4.18 0.23
CA GLU A 117 -3.74 3.62 1.58
C GLU A 117 -4.69 2.44 1.83
N THR A 118 -4.46 1.68 2.91
CA THR A 118 -5.32 0.54 3.30
C THR A 118 -6.50 0.96 4.19
N ALA A 119 -6.43 2.11 4.87
CA ALA A 119 -7.44 2.54 5.85
C ALA A 119 -8.83 2.78 5.24
N GLY A 120 -8.92 3.29 4.01
CA GLY A 120 -10.18 3.42 3.29
C GLY A 120 -10.96 2.11 3.19
N GLY A 121 -10.26 0.97 3.06
CA GLY A 121 -10.87 -0.37 3.05
C GLY A 121 -11.44 -0.79 4.40
N ILE A 122 -10.76 -0.42 5.50
CA ILE A 122 -11.21 -0.69 6.87
C ILE A 122 -12.50 0.08 7.18
N PHE A 123 -12.52 1.38 6.91
CA PHE A 123 -13.69 2.22 7.18
C PHE A 123 -14.90 1.80 6.34
N ALA A 124 -14.70 1.45 5.07
CA ALA A 124 -15.77 0.97 4.20
C ALA A 124 -16.38 -0.37 4.68
N ASN A 125 -15.63 -1.18 5.43
CA ASN A 125 -16.09 -2.48 5.94
C ASN A 125 -16.46 -2.48 7.42
N PHE A 126 -16.37 -1.34 8.13
CA PHE A 126 -16.63 -1.27 9.57
C PHE A 126 -17.97 -1.92 9.96
N LYS A 127 -19.06 -1.59 9.23
CA LYS A 127 -20.38 -2.17 9.48
C LYS A 127 -20.39 -3.69 9.27
N ASN A 128 -19.78 -4.18 8.19
CA ASN A 128 -19.72 -5.63 7.90
C ASN A 128 -18.99 -6.40 9.01
N VAL A 129 -17.89 -5.85 9.53
CA VAL A 129 -17.14 -6.46 10.63
C VAL A 129 -17.93 -6.43 11.92
N VAL A 130 -18.51 -5.28 12.29
CA VAL A 130 -19.30 -5.14 13.53
C VAL A 130 -20.53 -6.05 13.51
N ASP A 131 -21.25 -6.12 12.39
CA ASP A 131 -22.44 -6.95 12.26
C ASP A 131 -22.13 -8.46 12.26
N SER A 132 -20.95 -8.88 11.80
CA SER A 132 -20.59 -10.30 11.73
C SER A 132 -19.96 -10.80 13.02
N ILE A 133 -19.07 -10.01 13.61
CA ILE A 133 -18.26 -10.41 14.77
C ILE A 133 -18.86 -9.93 16.10
N HIS A 134 -19.75 -8.93 16.08
CA HIS A 134 -20.36 -8.34 17.28
C HIS A 134 -19.33 -7.96 18.36
N PRO A 135 -18.22 -7.28 18.01
CA PRO A 135 -17.16 -6.97 18.95
C PRO A 135 -17.63 -5.94 19.99
N LYS A 136 -17.05 -6.00 21.19
CA LYS A 136 -17.21 -4.93 22.18
C LYS A 136 -16.27 -3.78 21.84
N LEU A 137 -16.76 -2.55 21.98
CA LEU A 137 -15.92 -1.36 21.85
C LEU A 137 -15.14 -1.09 23.15
N PRO A 138 -13.90 -0.60 23.06
CA PRO A 138 -13.12 -0.34 21.84
C PRO A 138 -12.58 -1.62 21.18
N THR A 139 -12.42 -1.57 19.86
CA THR A 139 -11.81 -2.64 19.04
C THR A 139 -11.08 -2.03 17.85
N GLY A 140 -10.11 -2.75 17.29
CA GLY A 140 -9.47 -2.40 16.03
C GLY A 140 -9.80 -3.38 14.91
N ILE A 141 -9.67 -2.89 13.69
CA ILE A 141 -9.82 -3.63 12.43
C ILE A 141 -8.52 -3.43 11.64
#